data_AF-A0A7Y3P1W9-F1
#
_entry.id   AF-A0A7Y3P1W9-F1
#
_cell.length_a   1.000
_cell.length_b   1.000
_cell.length_c   1.000
_cell.angle_alpha   90.00
_cell.angle_beta   90.00
_cell.angle_gamma   90.00
#
_symmetry.space_group_name_H-M   'P 1'
#
loop_
_entity.id
_entity.type
_entity.pdbx_description
1 polymer ?
#
loop_
_entity_poly.entity_id
_entity_poly.type
_entity_poly.pdbx_seq_one_letter_code
_entity_poly.pdbx_strand_id
1 'polypeptide(L)' 'MTYITIDTHNKQALLFLEYVKTLPFVKVYEKPNAETLKAMEDAKNGKTKKIKNAKGLIAYLNK' A
#
# COMPACT_ATOMS: atom_id res chain seq x y z
N MET A 1 19.73 8.19 2.15
CA MET A 1 18.41 7.89 1.56
C MET A 1 17.72 9.21 1.32
N THR A 2 17.38 9.53 0.08
CA THR A 2 16.75 10.82 -0.28
C THR A 2 15.32 10.57 -0.70
N TYR A 3 14.38 11.36 -0.17
CA TYR A 3 12.97 11.27 -0.52
C TYR A 3 12.57 12.48 -1.34
N ILE A 4 11.86 12.23 -2.44
CA ILE A 4 11.31 13.27 -3.31
C ILE A 4 9.80 13.09 -3.30
N THR A 5 9.09 14.13 -2.87
CA THR A 5 7.63 14.21 -2.99
C THR A 5 7.30 14.82 -4.35
N ILE A 6 6.49 14.11 -5.13
CA ILE A 6 6.05 14.52 -6.47
C ILE A 6 4.56 14.84 -6.38
N ASP A 7 4.16 16.02 -6.86
CA ASP A 7 2.75 16.37 -7.00
C ASP A 7 2.16 15.71 -8.25
N THR A 8 1.23 14.79 -8.04
CA THR A 8 0.60 14.01 -9.11
C THR A 8 -0.47 14.78 -9.89
N HIS A 9 -0.81 16.01 -9.49
CA HIS A 9 -1.79 16.84 -10.22
C HIS A 9 -1.15 17.65 -11.35
N ASN A 10 0.18 17.75 -11.39
CA ASN A 10 0.91 18.46 -12.42
C ASN A 10 1.35 17.50 -13.55
N LYS A 11 1.02 17.84 -14.81
CA LYS A 11 1.36 17.03 -15.99
C LYS A 11 2.86 16.78 -16.16
N GLN A 12 3.69 17.78 -15.88
CA GLN A 12 5.14 17.67 -15.99
C GLN A 12 5.71 16.77 -14.88
N ALA A 13 5.13 16.84 -13.69
CA ALA A 13 5.51 15.99 -12.56
C ALA A 13 5.12 14.51 -12.78
N LEU A 14 4.00 14.24 -13.46
CA LEU A 14 3.62 12.89 -13.88
C LEU A 14 4.62 12.29 -14.87
N LEU A 15 5.04 13.05 -15.88
CA LEU A 15 6.08 12.60 -16.84
C LEU A 15 7.41 12.30 -16.13
N PHE A 16 7.79 13.14 -15.16
CA PHE A 16 8.96 12.88 -14.33
C PHE A 16 8.83 11.59 -13.52
N LEU A 17 7.67 11.34 -12.90
CA LEU A 17 7.40 10.11 -12.17
C LEU A 17 7.49 8.87 -13.07
N GLU A 18 6.94 8.93 -14.30
CA GLU A 18 7.04 7.84 -15.28
C GLU A 18 8.49 7.52 -15.65
N TYR A 19 9.30 8.54 -15.91
CA TYR A 19 10.73 8.36 -16.15
C TYR A 19 11.44 7.74 -14.95
N VAL A 20 11.22 8.29 -13.76
CA VAL A 20 11.87 7.84 -12.51
C VAL A 20 11.54 6.37 -12.19
N LYS A 21 10.34 5.89 -12.53
CA LYS A 21 9.93 4.49 -12.39
C LYS A 21 10.74 3.52 -13.26
N THR A 22 11.38 3.99 -14.33
CA THR A 22 12.22 3.14 -15.19
C THR A 22 13.62 2.87 -14.62
N LEU A 23 14.04 3.65 -13.61
CA LEU A 23 15.40 3.59 -13.07
C LEU A 23 15.53 2.44 -12.05
N PRO A 24 16.54 1.56 -12.18
CA PRO A 24 16.66 0.34 -11.37
C PRO A 24 16.96 0.60 -9.89
N PHE A 25 17.42 1.81 -9.56
CA PHE A 25 17.76 2.23 -8.20
C PHE A 25 16.63 3.01 -7.52
N VAL A 26 15.48 3.19 -8.18
CA VAL A 26 14.35 3.93 -7.60
C VAL A 26 13.29 2.96 -7.09
N LYS A 27 12.81 3.25 -5.89
CA LYS A 27 11.65 2.59 -5.30
C LYS A 27 10.55 3.62 -5.07
N VAL A 28 9.40 3.40 -5.72
CA VAL A 28 8.22 4.23 -5.49
C VAL A 28 7.54 3.76 -4.22
N TYR A 29 7.37 4.68 -3.27
CA TYR A 29 6.62 4.44 -2.05
C TYR A 29 5.22 5.00 -2.21
N GLU A 30 4.30 4.15 -2.63
CA GLU A 30 2.88 4.51 -2.64
C GLU A 30 2.37 4.51 -1.20
N LYS A 31 1.81 5.64 -0.77
CA LYS A 31 1.10 5.67 0.50
C LYS A 31 -0.14 4.79 0.37
N PRO A 32 -0.45 3.94 1.37
CA PRO A 32 -1.71 3.23 1.36
C PRO A 32 -2.87 4.22 1.30
N ASN A 33 -3.93 3.86 0.57
CA ASN A 33 -5.14 4.67 0.55
C ASN A 33 -5.79 4.74 1.95
N ALA A 34 -6.73 5.67 2.15
CA ALA A 34 -7.35 5.88 3.45
C ALA A 34 -8.01 4.62 4.02
N GLU A 35 -8.58 3.77 3.17
CA GLU A 35 -9.19 2.50 3.55
C GLU A 35 -8.15 1.51 4.08
N THR A 36 -7.00 1.40 3.41
CA THR A 36 -5.90 0.52 3.81
C THR A 36 -5.27 1.01 5.10
N LEU A 37 -5.08 2.32 5.26
CA LEU A 37 -4.59 2.91 6.52
C LEU A 37 -5.53 2.57 7.69
N LYS A 38 -6.84 2.68 7.47
CA LYS A 38 -7.85 2.31 8.47
C LYS A 38 -7.77 0.82 8.81
N ALA A 39 -7.67 -0.06 7.81
CA ALA A 39 -7.53 -1.51 8.02
C ALA A 39 -6.26 -1.86 8.80
N MET A 40 -5.13 -1.17 8.54
CA MET A 40 -3.89 -1.34 9.31
C MET A 40 -4.06 -0.90 10.78
N GLU A 41 -4.74 0.20 11.04
CA GLU A 41 -5.04 0.65 12.41
C GLU A 41 -6.00 -0.30 13.14
N ASP A 42 -7.05 -0.78 12.47
CA ASP A 42 -7.96 -1.77 13.04
C ASP A 42 -7.24 -3.09 13.38
N ALA A 43 -6.25 -3.48 12.57
CA ALA A 43 -5.38 -4.62 12.85
C ALA A 43 -4.50 -4.43 14.08
N LYS A 44 -3.84 -3.26 14.22
CA LYS A 44 -3.05 -2.92 15.42
C LYS A 44 -3.91 -2.90 16.68
N ASN A 45 -5.13 -2.37 16.58
CA ASN A 45 -6.08 -2.28 17.69
C ASN A 45 -6.78 -3.61 18.01
N GLY A 46 -6.41 -4.71 17.34
CA GLY A 46 -6.96 -6.04 17.65
C GLY A 46 -8.41 -6.25 17.17
N LYS A 47 -8.95 -5.38 16.31
CA LYS A 47 -10.27 -5.57 15.68
C LYS A 47 -10.23 -6.58 14.53
N THR A 48 -9.27 -7.49 14.56
CA THR A 48 -9.09 -8.55 13.58
C THR A 48 -9.58 -9.89 14.12
N LYS A 49 -10.04 -10.74 13.22
CA LYS A 49 -10.46 -12.10 13.56
C LYS A 49 -9.27 -13.04 13.47
N LYS A 50 -8.85 -13.59 14.60
CA LYS A 50 -7.81 -14.64 14.63
C LYS A 50 -8.42 -15.96 14.20
N ILE A 51 -7.81 -16.61 13.22
CA ILE A 51 -8.18 -17.95 12.78
C ILE A 51 -6.96 -18.87 12.98
N LYS A 52 -7.21 -20.04 13.58
CA LYS A 52 -6.16 -20.90 14.14
C LYS A 52 -5.30 -21.60 13.09
N ASN A 53 -5.83 -21.81 11.87
CA ASN A 53 -5.13 -22.55 10.82
C ASN A 53 -5.59 -22.12 9.42
N ALA A 54 -4.79 -22.48 8.41
CA ALA A 54 -5.04 -22.11 7.03
C ALA A 54 -6.37 -22.67 6.49
N LYS A 55 -6.73 -23.91 6.85
CA LYS A 55 -8.00 -24.53 6.41
C LYS A 55 -9.22 -23.73 6.88
N GLY A 56 -9.21 -23.28 8.14
CA GLY A 56 -10.26 -22.44 8.71
C GLY A 56 -10.29 -21.04 8.10
N LEU A 57 -9.12 -20.49 7.71
CA LEU A 57 -9.04 -19.18 7.06
C LEU A 57 -9.69 -19.21 5.69
N ILE A 58 -9.35 -20.20 4.86
CA ILE A 58 -9.90 -20.36 3.51
C ILE A 58 -11.42 -20.54 3.57
N ALA A 59 -11.93 -21.34 4.52
CA ALA A 59 -13.36 -21.52 4.72
C ALA A 59 -14.09 -20.24 5.18
N TYR A 60 -13.40 -19.32 5.87
CA TYR A 60 -13.96 -18.03 6.28
C TYR A 60 -13.97 -17.01 5.13
N LEU A 61 -12.95 -17.02 4.27
CA LEU A 61 -12.82 -16.08 3.15
C LEU A 61 -13.69 -16.46 1.94
N ASN A 62 -13.98 -17.75 1.75
CA ASN A 62 -14.82 -18.25 0.65
C ASN A 62 -16.33 -18.26 0.97
N LYS A 63 -16.73 -17.70 2.11
CA LYS A 63 -18.15 -17.48 2.45
C LYS A 63 -18.64 -16.17 1.85
#